data_AF-A0A834H374-F1
#
_entry.id   AF-A0A834H374-F1
#
_cell.length_a   1.000
_cell.length_b   1.000
_cell.length_c   1.000
_cell.angle_alpha   90.00
_cell.angle_beta   90.00
_cell.angle_gamma   90.00
#
_symmetry.space_group_name_H-M   'P 1'
#
loop_
_entity.id
_entity.type
_entity.pdbx_description
1 polymer ?
#
loop_
_entity_poly.entity_id
_entity_poly.type
_entity_poly.pdbx_seq_one_letter_code
_entity_poly.pdbx_strand_id
1 'polypeptide(L)'
;MQNDVHQSSTDAASSLLVTALNEGRDVIMDGTLSWEPFVQQTVAMARNVHKHRYRMGVGYKVNDDGTVTENYWEQIEEEEEEEARRCPYRIELVGVVCDAYMAVVRGIRRAISTGRAVRVKPQLKSHKRFASAFPRYCHLVDNAKLYCTNAVGSPPTLIAWKDGENKLLVEPDEIKCLTTVSNLNDDAECIYELYTDQPDLIYQPGSVWKDIVLLPSRASLQLELKTAIQKMENNSAK
;
A
#
# COMPACT_ATOMS: atom_id res chain seq x y z
N MET A 1 -22.66 -2.45 10.86
CA MET A 1 -22.53 -3.68 10.05
C MET A 1 -21.28 -3.72 9.15
N GLN A 2 -21.03 -2.76 8.24
CA GLN A 2 -19.81 -2.79 7.39
C GLN A 2 -18.53 -2.40 8.15
N ASN A 3 -18.63 -1.54 9.18
CA ASN A 3 -17.50 -1.19 10.06
C ASN A 3 -17.11 -2.35 11.00
N ASP A 4 -18.07 -3.14 11.48
CA ASP A 4 -17.84 -4.24 12.43
C ASP A 4 -17.05 -5.40 11.81
N VAL A 5 -17.33 -5.72 10.53
CA VAL A 5 -16.61 -6.76 9.80
C VAL A 5 -15.17 -6.33 9.48
N HIS A 6 -14.97 -5.05 9.12
CA HIS A 6 -13.61 -4.55 8.87
C HIS A 6 -12.78 -4.55 10.16
N GLN A 7 -13.34 -4.09 11.27
CA GLN A 7 -12.64 -4.09 12.55
C GLN A 7 -12.30 -5.51 13.00
N SER A 8 -13.27 -6.42 12.96
CA SER A 8 -13.06 -7.84 13.31
C SER A 8 -11.98 -8.50 12.44
N SER A 9 -11.93 -8.19 11.13
CA SER A 9 -10.88 -8.71 10.25
C SER A 9 -9.50 -8.13 10.56
N THR A 10 -9.43 -6.83 10.87
CA THR A 10 -8.17 -6.17 11.25
C THR A 10 -7.65 -6.72 12.58
N ASP A 11 -8.54 -6.93 13.55
CA ASP A 11 -8.18 -7.46 14.86
C ASP A 11 -7.72 -8.92 14.76
N ALA A 12 -8.40 -9.75 13.95
CA ALA A 12 -7.98 -11.12 13.69
C ALA A 12 -6.58 -11.19 13.05
N ALA A 13 -6.31 -10.33 12.06
CA ALA A 13 -5.00 -10.26 11.42
C ALA A 13 -3.90 -9.79 12.40
N SER A 14 -4.21 -8.80 13.24
CA SER A 14 -3.29 -8.27 14.24
C SER A 14 -2.99 -9.29 15.34
N SER A 15 -3.99 -10.06 15.77
CA SER A 15 -3.85 -11.15 16.73
C SER A 15 -2.97 -12.27 16.18
N LEU A 16 -3.17 -12.65 14.92
CA LEU A 16 -2.34 -13.64 14.25
C LEU A 16 -0.89 -13.16 14.12
N LEU A 17 -0.69 -11.88 13.76
CA LEU A 17 0.63 -11.27 13.64
C LEU A 17 1.41 -11.33 14.96
N VAL A 18 0.84 -10.83 16.06
CA VAL A 18 1.54 -10.82 17.35
C VAL A 18 1.81 -12.24 17.87
N THR A 19 0.86 -13.16 17.67
CA THR A 19 1.04 -14.57 18.04
C THR A 19 2.20 -15.20 17.27
N ALA A 20 2.25 -15.01 15.94
CA ALA A 20 3.31 -15.56 15.11
C ALA A 20 4.69 -14.99 15.45
N LEU A 21 4.78 -13.68 15.71
CA LEU A 21 6.01 -13.02 16.11
C LEU A 21 6.50 -13.47 17.50
N ASN A 22 5.58 -13.61 18.45
CA ASN A 22 5.87 -14.18 19.76
C ASN A 22 6.45 -15.60 19.62
N GLU A 23 5.88 -16.43 18.76
CA GLU A 23 6.32 -17.82 18.52
C GLU A 23 7.62 -17.94 17.71
N GLY A 24 8.22 -16.83 17.25
CA GLY A 24 9.45 -16.87 16.45
C GLY A 24 9.24 -17.37 15.01
N ARG A 25 8.01 -17.32 14.48
CA ARG A 25 7.71 -17.73 13.09
C ARG A 25 8.06 -16.63 12.10
N ASP A 26 8.45 -17.02 10.89
CA ASP A 26 8.56 -16.09 9.76
C ASP A 26 7.17 -15.58 9.36
N VAL A 27 7.06 -14.27 9.12
CA VAL A 27 5.78 -13.60 8.82
C VAL A 27 5.91 -12.76 7.56
N ILE A 28 4.93 -12.88 6.67
CA ILE A 28 4.70 -11.94 5.57
C ILE A 28 3.44 -11.15 5.91
N MET A 29 3.61 -9.85 6.14
CA MET A 29 2.50 -8.92 6.39
C MET A 29 2.19 -8.15 5.11
N ASP A 30 1.07 -8.47 4.46
CA ASP A 30 0.55 -7.72 3.32
C ASP A 30 -0.41 -6.63 3.81
N GLY A 31 -0.06 -5.36 3.56
CA GLY A 31 -0.85 -4.23 4.00
C GLY A 31 -0.46 -2.96 3.25
N THR A 32 -1.34 -1.95 3.30
CA THR A 32 -1.08 -0.67 2.62
C THR A 32 0.01 0.16 3.28
N LEU A 33 0.32 -0.10 4.56
CA LEU A 33 1.30 0.63 5.37
C LEU A 33 1.07 2.15 5.37
N SER A 34 -0.18 2.59 5.19
CA SER A 34 -0.54 4.01 5.09
C SER A 34 -0.76 4.69 6.44
N TRP A 35 -0.60 3.97 7.55
CA TRP A 35 -0.77 4.52 8.89
C TRP A 35 0.53 4.36 9.67
N GLU A 36 1.29 5.45 9.75
CA GLU A 36 2.67 5.43 10.21
C GLU A 36 2.85 4.99 11.68
N PRO A 37 2.04 5.45 12.66
CA PRO A 37 2.19 5.00 14.05
C PRO A 37 2.06 3.49 14.20
N PHE A 38 1.14 2.87 13.45
CA PHE A 38 0.99 1.41 13.43
C PHE A 38 2.26 0.72 12.93
N VAL A 39 2.85 1.19 11.83
CA VAL A 39 4.08 0.60 11.27
C VAL A 39 5.25 0.74 12.24
N GLN A 40 5.43 1.94 12.83
CA GLN A 40 6.49 2.21 13.79
C GLN A 40 6.39 1.29 15.03
N GLN A 41 5.20 1.20 15.63
CA GLN A 41 4.97 0.34 16.79
C GLN A 41 5.14 -1.14 16.43
N THR A 42 4.71 -1.57 15.25
CA THR A 42 4.85 -2.96 14.78
C THR A 42 6.32 -3.35 14.58
N VAL A 43 7.12 -2.46 13.97
CA VAL A 43 8.56 -2.70 13.82
C VAL A 43 9.24 -2.73 15.19
N ALA A 44 8.91 -1.79 16.09
CA ALA A 44 9.46 -1.78 17.45
C ALA A 44 9.14 -3.07 18.22
N MET A 45 7.90 -3.54 18.14
CA MET A 45 7.48 -4.83 18.70
C MET A 45 8.31 -5.97 18.09
N ALA A 46 8.35 -6.11 16.76
CA ALA A 46 9.07 -7.18 16.07
C ALA A 46 10.58 -7.19 16.40
N ARG A 47 11.19 -6.03 16.66
CA ARG A 47 12.56 -5.95 17.15
C ARG A 47 12.72 -6.44 18.59
N ASN A 48 11.69 -6.35 19.41
CA ASN A 48 11.76 -6.65 20.85
C ASN A 48 11.12 -7.99 21.27
N VAL A 49 10.34 -8.66 20.40
CA VAL A 49 9.66 -9.94 20.72
C VAL A 49 10.60 -11.08 21.15
N HIS A 50 11.88 -10.98 20.79
CA HIS A 50 12.91 -11.93 21.22
C HIS A 50 13.27 -11.78 22.71
N LYS A 51 12.93 -10.65 23.34
CA LYS A 51 13.16 -10.35 24.77
C LYS A 51 11.89 -10.39 25.61
N HIS A 52 10.73 -10.10 25.01
CA HIS A 52 9.47 -9.96 25.73
C HIS A 52 8.30 -10.45 24.87
N ARG A 53 7.24 -10.98 25.50
CA ARG A 53 5.96 -11.22 24.82
C ARG A 53 5.16 -9.94 24.67
N TYR A 54 4.36 -9.91 23.62
CA TYR A 54 3.39 -8.86 23.35
C TYR A 54 1.98 -9.42 23.19
N ARG A 55 0.98 -8.57 23.41
CA ARG A 55 -0.41 -8.77 22.98
C ARG A 55 -0.86 -7.55 22.17
N MET A 56 -2.02 -7.68 21.54
CA MET A 56 -2.71 -6.53 20.97
C MET A 56 -3.02 -5.50 22.07
N GLY A 57 -2.69 -4.25 21.80
CA GLY A 57 -3.18 -3.11 22.55
C GLY A 57 -4.59 -2.69 22.09
N VAL A 58 -5.07 -1.58 22.65
CA VAL A 58 -6.40 -1.02 22.37
C VAL A 58 -6.56 -0.45 20.95
N GLY A 59 -5.47 -0.34 20.19
CA GLY A 59 -5.45 0.26 18.86
C GLY A 59 -5.60 1.78 18.89
N TYR A 60 -6.24 2.32 17.85
CA TYR A 60 -6.61 3.73 17.77
C TYR A 60 -8.01 3.93 18.34
N LYS A 61 -8.13 4.75 19.38
CA LYS A 61 -9.41 5.08 20.02
C LYS A 61 -9.49 6.57 20.33
N VAL A 62 -10.62 7.17 20.00
CA VAL A 62 -11.00 8.52 20.46
C VAL A 62 -11.88 8.35 21.68
N ASN A 63 -11.49 8.95 22.80
CA ASN A 63 -12.22 8.89 24.06
C ASN A 63 -13.35 9.94 24.08
N ASP A 64 -14.28 9.81 25.02
CA ASP A 64 -15.46 10.69 25.13
C ASP A 64 -15.10 12.16 25.40
N ASP A 65 -13.94 12.39 26.01
CA ASP A 65 -13.37 13.72 26.27
C ASP A 65 -12.61 14.31 25.06
N GLY A 66 -12.58 13.60 23.93
CA GLY A 66 -11.88 13.98 22.71
C GLY A 66 -10.39 13.65 22.70
N THR A 67 -9.83 13.06 23.77
CA THR A 67 -8.44 12.59 23.78
C THR A 67 -8.27 11.37 22.88
N VAL A 68 -7.08 11.21 22.29
CA VAL A 68 -6.76 10.07 21.41
C VAL A 68 -5.78 9.14 22.11
N THR A 69 -6.17 7.88 22.24
CA THR A 69 -5.28 6.78 22.63
C THR A 69 -4.88 6.02 21.38
N GLU A 70 -3.58 5.85 21.16
CA GLU A 70 -3.06 5.10 20.02
C GLU A 70 -1.96 4.14 20.46
N ASN A 71 -2.35 2.90 20.79
CA ASN A 71 -1.46 1.86 21.26
C ASN A 71 -1.83 0.51 20.64
N TYR A 72 -1.03 0.02 19.70
CA TYR A 72 -1.32 -1.21 18.95
C TYR A 72 -0.77 -2.46 19.62
N TRP A 73 0.29 -2.35 20.42
CA TRP A 73 0.99 -3.50 21.01
C TRP A 73 1.35 -3.24 22.46
N GLU A 74 0.99 -4.16 23.34
CA GLU A 74 1.30 -4.10 24.77
C GLU A 74 2.27 -5.21 25.14
N GLN A 75 3.35 -4.85 25.83
CA GLN A 75 4.25 -5.83 26.42
C GLN A 75 3.54 -6.54 27.58
N ILE A 76 3.79 -7.84 27.72
CA ILE A 76 3.26 -8.68 28.81
C ILE A 76 4.45 -9.12 29.68
N GLU A 77 4.24 -9.19 30.99
CA GLU A 77 5.18 -9.83 31.91
C GLU A 77 5.21 -11.34 31.62
N GLU A 78 6.39 -11.88 31.35
CA GLU A 78 6.59 -13.33 31.23
C GLU A 78 6.76 -13.91 32.64
N GLU A 79 5.95 -14.90 33.02
CA GLU A 79 6.32 -15.82 34.09
C GLU A 79 7.57 -16.58 33.64
N GLU A 80 8.46 -16.96 34.58
CA GLU A 80 9.77 -17.59 34.35
C GLU A 80 9.67 -18.95 33.62
N GLU A 81 9.19 -18.99 32.38
CA GLU A 81 9.23 -20.14 31.50
C GLU A 81 10.56 -20.18 30.76
N GLU A 82 11.10 -21.40 30.64
CA GLU A 82 12.40 -21.70 30.05
C GLU A 82 12.65 -20.88 28.77
N GLU A 83 13.76 -20.15 28.77
CA GLU A 83 14.27 -19.34 27.67
C GLU A 83 14.43 -20.17 26.38
N ALA A 84 13.33 -20.39 25.66
CA ALA A 84 13.41 -20.71 24.26
C ALA A 84 14.15 -19.54 23.61
N ARG A 85 15.41 -19.75 23.23
CA ARG A 85 16.31 -18.76 22.63
C ARG A 85 15.69 -18.19 21.35
N ARG A 86 14.85 -17.17 21.50
CA ARG A 86 14.27 -16.42 20.39
C ARG A 86 15.36 -15.56 19.78
N CYS A 87 15.51 -15.62 18.46
CA CYS A 87 16.46 -14.77 17.74
C CYS A 87 15.79 -13.44 17.36
N PRO A 88 16.53 -12.32 17.33
CA PRO A 88 16.01 -11.07 16.80
C PRO A 88 15.56 -11.22 15.35
N TYR A 89 14.41 -10.64 15.01
CA TYR A 89 13.92 -10.62 13.64
C TYR A 89 14.78 -9.74 12.74
N ARG A 90 15.05 -10.26 11.54
CA ARG A 90 15.41 -9.46 10.37
C ARG A 90 14.13 -8.99 9.68
N ILE A 91 14.03 -7.69 9.41
CA ILE A 91 12.83 -7.04 8.87
C ILE A 91 13.13 -6.54 7.45
N GLU A 92 12.35 -7.07 6.50
CA GLU A 92 12.42 -6.74 5.08
C GLU A 92 11.16 -5.96 4.67
N LEU A 93 11.35 -4.76 4.13
CA LEU A 93 10.26 -3.96 3.55
C LEU A 93 10.24 -4.07 2.03
N VAL A 94 9.13 -4.53 1.46
CA VAL A 94 8.91 -4.50 0.01
C VAL A 94 7.72 -3.60 -0.29
N GLY A 95 8.02 -2.40 -0.79
CA GLY A 95 7.04 -1.41 -1.23
C GLY A 95 6.70 -1.57 -2.71
N VAL A 96 5.44 -1.27 -3.06
CA VAL A 96 5.00 -1.16 -4.45
C VAL A 96 4.27 0.16 -4.62
N VAL A 97 4.63 0.92 -5.65
CA VAL A 97 4.01 2.18 -6.01
C VAL A 97 3.55 2.16 -7.47
N CYS A 98 2.50 2.91 -7.76
CA CYS A 98 2.13 3.26 -9.11
C CYS A 98 1.45 4.63 -9.12
N ASP A 99 1.36 5.18 -10.32
CA ASP A 99 0.57 6.35 -10.62
C ASP A 99 -0.88 6.21 -10.11
N ALA A 100 -1.41 7.29 -9.54
CA ALA A 100 -2.72 7.28 -8.89
C ALA A 100 -3.87 7.05 -9.89
N TYR A 101 -3.80 7.64 -11.08
CA TYR A 101 -4.79 7.40 -12.13
C TYR A 101 -4.78 5.91 -12.53
N MET A 102 -3.61 5.31 -12.71
CA MET A 102 -3.48 3.88 -12.97
C MET A 102 -4.09 3.01 -11.87
N ALA A 103 -3.84 3.35 -10.60
CA ALA A 103 -4.40 2.63 -9.46
C ALA A 103 -5.93 2.67 -9.44
N VAL A 104 -6.53 3.81 -9.76
CA VAL A 104 -7.99 3.97 -9.85
C VAL A 104 -8.56 3.15 -11.00
N VAL A 105 -7.96 3.21 -12.19
CA VAL A 105 -8.40 2.41 -13.34
C VAL A 105 -8.34 0.91 -13.03
N ARG A 106 -7.27 0.44 -12.38
CA ARG A 106 -7.13 -0.96 -11.93
C ARG A 106 -8.20 -1.32 -10.91
N GLY A 107 -8.49 -0.44 -9.95
CA GLY A 107 -9.56 -0.61 -8.96
C GLY A 107 -10.94 -0.77 -9.60
N ILE A 108 -11.26 0.06 -10.60
CA ILE A 108 -12.51 -0.04 -11.37
C ILE A 108 -12.58 -1.36 -12.14
N ARG A 109 -11.51 -1.75 -12.84
CA ARG A 109 -11.46 -3.04 -13.56
C ARG A 109 -11.64 -4.24 -12.63
N ARG A 110 -11.02 -4.20 -11.44
CA ARG A 110 -11.21 -5.23 -10.40
C ARG A 110 -12.65 -5.26 -9.89
N ALA A 111 -13.27 -4.10 -9.69
CA ALA A 111 -14.68 -4.02 -9.30
C ALA A 111 -15.61 -4.68 -10.34
N ILE A 112 -15.38 -4.43 -11.62
CA ILE A 112 -16.16 -5.02 -12.72
C ILE A 112 -15.97 -6.54 -12.78
N SER A 113 -14.72 -7.02 -12.69
CA SER A 113 -14.39 -8.43 -12.86
C SER A 113 -14.68 -9.31 -11.64
N THR A 114 -14.53 -8.78 -10.43
CA THR A 114 -14.58 -9.56 -9.18
C THR A 114 -15.66 -9.09 -8.20
N GLY A 115 -16.35 -7.98 -8.49
CA GLY A 115 -17.29 -7.32 -7.57
C GLY A 115 -16.62 -6.57 -6.41
N ARG A 116 -15.28 -6.60 -6.29
CA ARG A 116 -14.54 -5.97 -5.18
C ARG A 116 -14.07 -4.56 -5.55
N ALA A 117 -14.82 -3.56 -5.09
CA ALA A 117 -14.49 -2.16 -5.30
C ALA A 117 -13.68 -1.55 -4.14
N VAL A 118 -12.86 -0.55 -4.46
CA VAL A 118 -12.19 0.33 -3.50
C VAL A 118 -12.67 1.75 -3.77
N ARG A 119 -13.05 2.49 -2.72
CA ARG A 119 -13.45 3.90 -2.86
C ARG A 119 -12.22 4.75 -3.22
N VAL A 120 -12.37 5.63 -4.20
CA VAL A 120 -11.27 6.44 -4.75
C VAL A 120 -10.59 7.30 -3.68
N LYS A 121 -11.36 8.10 -2.90
CA LYS A 121 -10.76 8.98 -1.87
C LYS A 121 -9.90 8.22 -0.83
N PRO A 122 -10.38 7.15 -0.16
CA PRO A 122 -9.52 6.34 0.70
C PRO A 122 -8.30 5.74 -0.01
N GLN A 123 -8.42 5.34 -1.28
CA GLN A 123 -7.30 4.82 -2.07
C GLN A 123 -6.22 5.90 -2.27
N LEU A 124 -6.61 7.12 -2.67
CA LEU A 124 -5.69 8.25 -2.83
C LEU A 124 -5.00 8.62 -1.50
N LYS A 125 -5.78 8.67 -0.41
CA LYS A 125 -5.26 8.89 0.95
C LYS A 125 -4.22 7.87 1.33
N SER A 126 -4.50 6.59 1.06
CA SER A 126 -3.59 5.49 1.38
C SER A 126 -2.29 5.58 0.56
N HIS A 127 -2.39 5.80 -0.75
CA HIS A 127 -1.25 6.02 -1.64
C HIS A 127 -0.35 7.17 -1.17
N LYS A 128 -0.95 8.34 -0.93
CA LYS A 128 -0.24 9.54 -0.47
C LYS A 128 0.49 9.27 0.84
N ARG A 129 -0.21 8.73 1.85
CA ARG A 129 0.38 8.46 3.17
C ARG A 129 1.51 7.46 3.11
N PHE A 130 1.37 6.36 2.36
CA PHE A 130 2.45 5.40 2.17
C PHE A 130 3.66 6.05 1.50
N ALA A 131 3.46 6.75 0.38
CA ALA A 131 4.54 7.39 -0.35
C ALA A 131 5.30 8.42 0.51
N SER A 132 4.57 9.23 1.28
CA SER A 132 5.16 10.21 2.19
C SER A 132 5.91 9.60 3.38
N ALA A 133 5.57 8.37 3.78
CA ALA A 133 6.17 7.68 4.93
C ALA A 133 7.30 6.71 4.53
N PHE A 134 7.34 6.24 3.28
CA PHE A 134 8.30 5.25 2.81
C PHE A 134 9.77 5.59 3.16
N PRO A 135 10.28 6.84 2.99
CA PRO A 135 11.64 7.17 3.39
C PRO A 135 11.90 6.95 4.88
N ARG A 136 10.91 7.26 5.75
CA ARG A 136 11.02 7.03 7.20
C ARG A 136 11.01 5.55 7.52
N TYR A 137 10.17 4.77 6.85
CA TYR A 137 10.15 3.31 7.03
C TYR A 137 11.47 2.64 6.68
N CYS A 138 12.19 3.15 5.68
CA CYS A 138 13.52 2.63 5.33
C CYS A 138 14.52 2.71 6.49
N HIS A 139 14.36 3.67 7.42
CA HIS A 139 15.20 3.79 8.61
C HIS A 139 14.83 2.81 9.74
N LEU A 140 13.65 2.18 9.69
CA LEU A 140 13.15 1.28 10.73
C LEU A 140 13.54 -0.20 10.48
N VAL A 141 13.74 -0.55 9.22
CA VAL A 141 13.91 -1.94 8.75
C VAL A 141 15.36 -2.22 8.35
N ASP A 142 15.74 -3.49 8.27
CA ASP A 142 17.10 -3.85 7.84
C ASP A 142 17.28 -3.54 6.36
N ASN A 143 16.32 -3.98 5.54
CA ASN A 143 16.36 -3.78 4.10
C ASN A 143 15.03 -3.26 3.59
N ALA A 144 15.09 -2.45 2.55
CA ALA A 144 13.91 -1.92 1.87
C ALA A 144 14.09 -2.02 0.37
N LYS A 145 13.03 -2.36 -0.35
CA LYS A 145 12.94 -2.28 -1.81
C LYS A 145 11.64 -1.60 -2.19
N LEU A 146 11.68 -0.77 -3.23
CA LEU A 146 10.50 -0.13 -3.80
C LEU A 146 10.40 -0.48 -5.27
N TYR A 147 9.23 -0.97 -5.67
CA TYR A 147 8.94 -1.31 -7.05
C TYR A 147 7.89 -0.39 -7.66
N CYS A 148 8.11 0.06 -8.89
CA CYS A 148 7.13 0.78 -9.70
C CYS A 148 6.39 -0.21 -10.61
N THR A 149 5.08 -0.06 -10.74
CA THR A 149 4.25 -0.87 -11.65
C THR A 149 3.55 -0.06 -12.74
N ASN A 150 4.09 1.09 -13.14
CA ASN A 150 3.46 1.95 -14.16
C ASN A 150 3.52 1.34 -15.56
N ALA A 151 4.58 0.59 -15.88
CA ALA A 151 4.72 -0.07 -17.16
C ALA A 151 3.70 -1.20 -17.31
N VAL A 152 2.78 -1.05 -18.26
CA VAL A 152 1.68 -1.99 -18.49
C VAL A 152 2.19 -3.23 -19.22
N GLY A 153 1.98 -4.40 -18.63
CA GLY A 153 2.33 -5.69 -19.25
C GLY A 153 3.80 -6.10 -19.08
N SER A 154 4.61 -5.31 -18.36
CA SER A 154 5.96 -5.68 -17.95
C SER A 154 6.04 -6.02 -16.46
N PRO A 155 7.09 -6.72 -16.01
CA PRO A 155 7.37 -6.89 -14.59
C PRO A 155 7.53 -5.55 -13.86
N PRO A 156 7.33 -5.50 -12.53
CA PRO A 156 7.61 -4.32 -11.71
C PRO A 156 9.09 -3.92 -11.80
N THR A 157 9.36 -2.62 -11.94
CA THR A 157 10.72 -2.05 -11.99
C THR A 157 11.20 -1.73 -10.58
N LEU A 158 12.41 -2.14 -10.19
CA LEU A 158 13.02 -1.73 -8.91
C LEU A 158 13.50 -0.27 -9.03
N ILE A 159 12.98 0.63 -8.19
CA ILE A 159 13.24 2.08 -8.28
C ILE A 159 13.98 2.66 -7.07
N ALA A 160 13.96 1.94 -5.94
CA ALA A 160 14.76 2.28 -4.77
C ALA A 160 15.09 1.04 -3.95
N TRP A 161 16.26 1.03 -3.30
CA TRP A 161 16.65 -0.04 -2.39
C TRP A 161 17.61 0.43 -1.29
N LYS A 162 17.52 -0.23 -0.15
CA LYS A 162 18.42 -0.11 1.01
C LYS A 162 18.85 -1.50 1.42
N ASP A 163 20.15 -1.64 1.66
CA ASP A 163 20.76 -2.86 2.21
C ASP A 163 21.50 -2.54 3.51
N GLY A 164 21.08 -3.14 4.63
CA GLY A 164 21.64 -2.90 5.96
C GLY A 164 21.65 -1.42 6.36
N GLU A 165 22.77 -0.93 6.89
CA GLU A 165 22.95 0.46 7.35
C GLU A 165 23.20 1.47 6.21
N ASN A 166 23.13 1.03 4.95
CA ASN A 166 23.34 1.93 3.83
C ASN A 166 22.19 2.95 3.72
N LYS A 167 22.51 4.11 3.13
CA LYS A 167 21.49 5.08 2.71
C LYS A 167 20.65 4.48 1.57
N LEU A 168 19.40 4.94 1.47
CA LEU A 168 18.50 4.56 0.37
C LEU A 168 19.12 4.98 -0.97
N LEU A 169 19.37 4.00 -1.84
CA LEU A 169 19.75 4.21 -3.23
C LEU A 169 18.48 4.30 -4.09
N VAL A 170 18.48 5.21 -5.04
CA VAL A 170 17.31 5.51 -5.89
C VAL A 170 17.73 5.61 -7.35
N GLU A 171 16.86 5.14 -8.24
CA GLU A 171 16.96 5.43 -9.68
C GLU A 171 16.36 6.83 -9.92
N PRO A 172 17.16 7.86 -10.26
CA PRO A 172 16.70 9.26 -10.22
C PRO A 172 15.50 9.58 -11.12
N ASP A 173 15.36 8.89 -12.25
CA ASP A 173 14.24 9.14 -13.16
C ASP A 173 12.96 8.41 -12.73
N GLU A 174 13.10 7.21 -12.17
CA GLU A 174 11.97 6.36 -11.79
C GLU A 174 11.38 6.74 -10.42
N ILE A 175 12.21 7.23 -9.49
CA ILE A 175 11.77 7.61 -8.14
C ILE A 175 10.77 8.77 -8.14
N LYS A 176 10.70 9.55 -9.23
CA LYS A 176 9.73 10.64 -9.42
C LYS A 176 8.30 10.18 -9.19
N CYS A 177 7.97 8.93 -9.53
CA CYS A 177 6.64 8.37 -9.25
C CYS A 177 6.28 8.41 -7.76
N LEU A 178 7.24 8.13 -6.87
CA LEU A 178 7.03 8.18 -5.42
C LEU A 178 6.73 9.62 -4.98
N THR A 179 7.51 10.59 -5.46
CA THR A 179 7.34 12.02 -5.13
C THR A 179 6.01 12.58 -5.66
N THR A 180 5.62 12.22 -6.89
CA THR A 180 4.32 12.59 -7.43
C THR A 180 3.19 12.04 -6.57
N VAL A 181 3.29 10.79 -6.12
CA VAL A 181 2.27 10.15 -5.27
C VAL A 181 2.23 10.75 -3.86
N SER A 182 3.37 11.16 -3.28
CA SER A 182 3.39 11.81 -1.96
C SER A 182 2.72 13.19 -1.96
N ASN A 183 2.64 13.83 -3.12
CA ASN A 183 2.11 15.19 -3.29
C ASN A 183 0.70 15.24 -3.90
N LEU A 184 -0.01 14.10 -3.97
CA LEU A 184 -1.36 14.07 -4.53
C LEU A 184 -2.32 15.00 -3.77
N ASN A 185 -3.27 15.58 -4.50
CA ASN A 185 -4.50 16.07 -3.90
C ASN A 185 -5.46 14.90 -3.68
N ASP A 186 -5.49 14.39 -2.45
CA ASP A 186 -6.29 13.23 -2.07
C ASP A 186 -7.78 13.54 -1.88
N ASP A 187 -8.17 14.81 -2.00
CA ASP A 187 -9.55 15.27 -2.05
C ASP A 187 -9.99 15.70 -3.47
N ALA A 188 -9.17 15.46 -4.50
CA ALA A 188 -9.49 15.75 -5.89
C ALA A 188 -10.79 15.06 -6.35
N GLU A 189 -11.65 15.81 -7.04
CA GLU A 189 -12.89 15.30 -7.65
C GLU A 189 -12.72 15.00 -9.14
N CYS A 190 -11.64 15.49 -9.76
CA CYS A 190 -11.31 15.19 -11.14
C CYS A 190 -9.80 15.06 -11.38
N ILE A 191 -9.44 14.54 -12.55
CA ILE A 191 -8.04 14.30 -12.93
C ILE A 191 -7.20 15.59 -12.96
N TYR A 192 -7.81 16.72 -13.33
CA TYR A 192 -7.13 18.00 -13.46
C TYR A 192 -6.72 18.58 -12.10
N GLU A 193 -7.35 18.11 -11.02
CA GLU A 193 -7.05 18.52 -9.64
C GLU A 193 -6.07 17.57 -8.95
N LEU A 194 -5.79 16.40 -9.53
CA LEU A 194 -5.09 15.30 -8.85
C LEU A 194 -3.62 15.61 -8.57
N TYR A 195 -2.95 16.27 -9.52
CA TYR A 195 -1.52 16.60 -9.47
C TYR A 195 -1.33 18.10 -9.31
N THR A 196 -1.42 18.60 -8.07
CA THR A 196 -1.40 20.05 -7.78
C THR A 196 -0.09 20.73 -8.16
N ASP A 197 1.03 20.06 -7.92
CA ASP A 197 2.36 20.64 -8.16
C ASP A 197 2.79 20.55 -9.63
N GLN A 198 2.12 19.68 -10.40
CA GLN A 198 2.45 19.37 -11.79
C GLN A 198 1.17 19.16 -12.61
N PRO A 199 0.36 20.20 -12.84
CA PRO A 199 -0.91 20.08 -13.57
C PRO A 199 -0.71 19.59 -15.00
N ASP A 200 0.46 19.87 -15.61
CA ASP A 200 0.77 19.43 -16.96
C ASP A 200 1.19 17.95 -17.06
N LEU A 201 1.35 17.24 -15.93
CA LEU A 201 1.84 15.86 -15.91
C LEU A 201 1.00 14.92 -16.79
N ILE A 202 -0.32 15.12 -16.81
CA ILE A 202 -1.25 14.31 -17.60
C ILE A 202 -1.16 14.55 -19.11
N TYR A 203 -0.47 15.61 -19.53
CA TYR A 203 -0.23 15.95 -20.94
C TYR A 203 1.18 15.59 -21.41
N GLN A 204 2.07 15.17 -20.50
CA GLN A 204 3.44 14.79 -20.84
C GLN A 204 3.47 13.41 -21.51
N PRO A 205 4.41 13.18 -22.47
CA PRO A 205 4.69 11.86 -22.99
C PRO A 205 5.02 10.87 -21.88
N GLY A 206 4.56 9.63 -21.99
CA GLY A 206 4.68 8.59 -20.96
C GLY A 206 3.51 8.57 -19.96
N SER A 207 2.69 9.62 -19.92
CA SER A 207 1.46 9.61 -19.12
C SER A 207 0.34 8.87 -19.86
N VAL A 208 -0.46 8.11 -19.11
CA VAL A 208 -1.58 7.35 -19.70
C VAL A 208 -2.62 8.28 -20.32
N TRP A 209 -2.80 9.48 -19.77
CA TRP A 209 -3.73 10.45 -20.31
C TRP A 209 -3.30 10.92 -21.69
N LYS A 210 -2.04 11.34 -21.84
CA LYS A 210 -1.50 11.76 -23.14
C LYS A 210 -1.45 10.61 -24.14
N ASP A 211 -0.94 9.46 -23.72
CA ASP A 211 -0.56 8.38 -24.63
C ASP A 211 -1.70 7.41 -24.95
N ILE A 212 -2.79 7.43 -24.16
CA ILE A 212 -3.92 6.52 -24.36
C ILE A 212 -5.24 7.28 -24.39
N VAL A 213 -5.54 8.11 -23.39
CA VAL A 213 -6.87 8.71 -23.22
C VAL A 213 -7.14 9.81 -24.26
N LEU A 214 -6.15 10.65 -24.53
CA LEU A 214 -6.25 11.81 -25.43
C LEU A 214 -5.89 11.47 -26.89
N LEU A 215 -5.61 10.20 -27.21
CA LEU A 215 -5.30 9.80 -28.58
C LEU A 215 -6.51 10.02 -29.49
N PRO A 216 -6.34 10.69 -30.67
CA PRO A 216 -7.42 10.88 -31.63
C PRO A 216 -8.05 9.57 -32.12
N SER A 217 -7.26 8.49 -32.20
CA SER A 217 -7.70 7.16 -32.62
C SER A 217 -8.46 6.39 -31.54
N ARG A 218 -8.56 6.90 -30.30
CA ARG A 218 -9.18 6.16 -29.19
C ARG A 218 -10.64 5.78 -29.49
N ALA A 219 -11.40 6.69 -30.09
CA ALA A 219 -12.82 6.44 -30.38
C ALA A 219 -13.01 5.31 -31.39
N SER A 220 -12.21 5.26 -32.46
CA SER A 220 -12.28 4.17 -33.45
C SER A 220 -11.83 2.84 -32.84
N LEU A 221 -10.74 2.83 -32.08
CA LEU A 221 -10.26 1.63 -31.38
C LEU A 221 -11.29 1.07 -30.40
N GLN A 222 -12.00 1.93 -29.66
CA GLN A 222 -13.07 1.51 -28.75
C GLN A 222 -14.28 0.94 -29.49
N LEU A 223 -14.62 1.50 -30.65
CA LEU A 223 -15.69 0.98 -31.49
C LEU A 223 -15.34 -0.41 -32.03
N GLU A 224 -14.12 -0.58 -32.54
CA GLU A 224 -13.61 -1.88 -33.02
C GLU A 224 -13.63 -2.93 -31.90
N LEU A 225 -13.13 -2.58 -30.72
CA LEU A 225 -13.13 -3.47 -29.55
C LEU A 225 -14.56 -3.86 -29.15
N LYS A 226 -15.48 -2.89 -29.10
CA LYS A 226 -16.89 -3.15 -28.79
C LYS A 226 -17.51 -4.10 -29.80
N THR A 227 -17.30 -3.87 -31.10
CA THR A 227 -17.80 -4.75 -32.16
C THR A 227 -17.22 -6.16 -32.05
N ALA A 228 -15.93 -6.30 -31.74
CA ALA A 228 -15.29 -7.60 -31.53
C ALA A 228 -15.89 -8.36 -30.33
N ILE A 229 -16.09 -7.68 -29.20
CA ILE A 229 -16.72 -8.26 -28.00
C ILE A 229 -18.14 -8.72 -28.32
N GLN A 230 -18.96 -7.87 -28.94
CA GLN A 230 -20.35 -8.21 -29.31
C GLN A 230 -20.43 -9.42 -30.23
N LYS A 231 -19.50 -9.56 -31.18
CA LYS A 231 -19.43 -10.75 -32.05
C LYS A 231 -19.13 -12.02 -31.23
N MET A 232 -18.21 -11.96 -30.28
CA MET A 232 -17.88 -13.11 -29.42
C MET A 232 -19.03 -13.49 -28.50
N GLU A 233 -19.70 -12.51 -27.89
CA GLU A 233 -20.85 -12.74 -27.01
C GLU A 233 -22.02 -13.36 -27.78
N ASN A 234 -22.36 -12.83 -28.96
CA ASN A 234 -23.43 -13.37 -29.80
C ASN A 234 -23.14 -14.78 -30.33
N ASN A 235 -21.86 -15.10 -30.58
CA ASN A 235 -21.46 -16.44 -31.02
C ASN A 235 -21.42 -17.44 -29.86
N SER A 236 -21.22 -16.99 -28.61
CA SER A 236 -21.22 -17.84 -27.41
C SER A 236 -22.62 -18.15 -26.88
N ALA A 237 -23.65 -17.48 -27.41
CA ALA A 237 -25.06 -17.67 -27.06
C ALA A 237 -25.80 -18.66 -27.98
N LYS A 238 -25.08 -19.34 -28.89
CA LYS A 238 -25.56 -20.47 -29.71
C LYS A 238 -24.94 -21.77 -29.21
#